data_AF-A0A1X0T7G0-F1
#
_entry.id   AF-A0A1X0T7G0-F1
#
_cell.length_a   1.000
_cell.length_b   1.000
_cell.length_c   1.000
_cell.angle_alpha   90.00
_cell.angle_beta   90.00
_cell.angle_gamma   90.00
#
_symmetry.space_group_name_H-M   'P 1'
#
loop_
_entity.id
_entity.type
_entity.pdbx_description
1 polymer ?
#
loop_
_entity_poly.entity_id
_entity_poly.type
_entity_poly.pdbx_seq_one_letter_code
_entity_poly.pdbx_strand_id
1 'polypeptide(L)'
;MLLQTMLIETVLLAGAIAIPFSDGPQRDPAAAAGEPARFETAFEFAEIPGGYRLNAIVIDLATGERGSTPIGDCRTINLDSFAEDTFGTPVVCNGINYSFDVRQGQIVVDASPGRVAPKLVRKLDPGHALVNGTPLLIETGRAK
;
A
#
# COMPACT_ATOMS: atom_id res chain seq x y z
N MET A 1 -22.98 80.29 -3.53
CA MET A 1 -22.32 79.81 -2.29
C MET A 1 -21.91 78.37 -2.56
N LEU A 2 -20.62 78.16 -2.80
CA LEU A 2 -19.66 77.51 -1.89
C LEU A 2 -19.96 76.01 -1.71
N LEU A 3 -19.29 75.08 -2.42
CA LEU A 3 -17.90 74.60 -2.37
C LEU A 3 -17.84 73.28 -1.58
N GLN A 4 -16.94 72.38 -2.03
CA GLN A 4 -16.32 71.24 -1.33
C GLN A 4 -17.00 69.86 -1.45
N THR A 5 -16.29 68.73 -1.56
CA THR A 5 -15.02 68.28 -2.19
C THR A 5 -15.01 66.75 -1.97
N MET A 6 -14.41 65.98 -2.91
CA MET A 6 -13.79 64.64 -2.66
C MET A 6 -14.74 63.47 -2.30
N LEU A 7 -14.51 62.18 -2.58
CA LEU A 7 -13.49 61.37 -3.28
C LEU A 7 -14.13 59.97 -3.52
N ILE A 8 -13.89 59.34 -4.69
CA ILE A 8 -13.39 57.97 -4.99
C ILE A 8 -13.74 56.86 -3.94
N GLU A 9 -14.30 55.69 -4.31
CA GLU A 9 -13.56 54.43 -4.59
C GLU A 9 -14.55 53.33 -5.09
N THR A 10 -14.39 52.77 -6.30
CA THR A 10 -13.78 51.44 -6.64
C THR A 10 -14.34 50.27 -5.81
N VAL A 11 -14.77 49.12 -6.37
CA VAL A 11 -13.97 48.15 -7.14
C VAL A 11 -14.88 47.30 -8.05
N LEU A 12 -14.69 47.40 -9.37
CA LEU A 12 -14.82 46.27 -10.30
C LEU A 12 -13.52 45.48 -10.20
N LEU A 13 -13.58 44.15 -10.06
CA LEU A 13 -12.70 43.19 -10.75
C LEU A 13 -12.89 41.79 -10.15
N ALA A 14 -13.63 40.96 -10.89
CA ALA A 14 -13.40 39.52 -10.89
C ALA A 14 -12.00 39.29 -11.49
N GLY A 15 -10.98 39.38 -10.63
CA GLY A 15 -9.63 38.97 -10.96
C GLY A 15 -9.56 37.47 -10.89
N ALA A 16 -9.76 36.79 -12.02
CA ALA A 16 -9.16 35.49 -12.21
C ALA A 16 -7.66 35.66 -11.96
N ILE A 17 -7.13 34.94 -10.97
CA ILE A 17 -5.70 34.87 -10.72
C ILE A 17 -5.09 34.15 -11.92
N ALA A 18 -4.70 34.90 -12.95
CA ALA A 18 -3.82 34.42 -13.98
C ALA A 18 -2.44 34.28 -13.33
N ILE A 19 -2.10 33.05 -12.92
CA ILE A 19 -0.74 32.70 -12.54
C ILE A 19 0.12 32.97 -13.77
N PRO A 20 1.09 33.90 -13.75
CA PRO A 20 1.99 34.09 -14.87
C PRO A 20 2.97 32.93 -14.85
N PHE A 21 2.66 31.87 -15.59
CA PHE A 21 3.66 30.87 -15.90
C PHE A 21 4.62 31.51 -16.89
N SER A 22 5.74 32.01 -16.35
CA SER A 22 6.89 32.45 -17.12
C SER A 22 7.28 31.41 -18.17
N ASP A 23 7.75 31.88 -19.33
CA ASP A 23 8.39 31.11 -20.41
C ASP A 23 9.68 30.41 -19.94
N GLY A 24 9.57 29.51 -18.96
CA GLY A 24 10.54 28.46 -18.74
C GLY A 24 10.37 27.40 -19.82
N PRO A 25 11.42 26.64 -20.17
CA PRO A 25 11.28 25.53 -21.11
C PRO A 25 10.13 24.66 -20.63
N GLN A 26 9.10 24.54 -21.46
CA GLN A 26 7.95 23.70 -21.25
C GLN A 26 8.48 22.29 -21.03
N ARG A 27 8.62 21.87 -19.77
CA ARG A 27 8.88 20.48 -19.45
C ARG A 27 7.72 19.73 -20.07
N ASP A 28 8.03 18.81 -20.97
CA ASP A 28 7.05 17.85 -21.46
C ASP A 28 6.22 17.36 -20.27
N PRO A 29 4.88 17.27 -20.39
CA PRO A 29 4.07 16.67 -19.34
C PRO A 29 4.75 15.36 -18.98
N ALA A 30 5.16 15.21 -17.70
CA ALA A 30 5.73 13.97 -17.23
C ALA A 30 4.78 12.86 -17.70
N ALA A 31 5.31 11.89 -18.46
CA ALA A 31 4.52 10.79 -18.97
C ALA A 31 3.62 10.31 -17.82
N ALA A 32 2.30 10.27 -18.06
CA ALA A 32 1.34 9.87 -17.04
C ALA A 32 1.90 8.63 -16.36
N ALA A 33 2.22 8.73 -15.07
CA ALA A 33 2.75 7.62 -14.32
C ALA A 33 1.78 6.46 -14.54
N GLY A 34 2.28 5.34 -15.07
CA GLY A 34 1.45 4.16 -15.30
C GLY A 34 0.70 3.80 -14.02
N GLU A 35 -0.46 3.15 -14.16
CA GLU A 35 -1.25 2.73 -12.99
C GLU A 35 -0.33 1.95 -12.01
N PRO A 36 -0.31 2.31 -10.71
CA PRO A 36 0.54 1.62 -9.75
C PRO A 36 0.19 0.15 -9.71
N ALA A 37 1.18 -0.72 -9.50
CA ALA A 37 0.95 -2.16 -9.34
C ALA A 37 0.05 -2.41 -8.12
N ARG A 38 -0.94 -3.32 -8.23
CA ARG A 38 -1.95 -3.51 -7.18
C ARG A 38 -1.97 -4.96 -6.72
N PHE A 39 -1.88 -5.16 -5.41
CA PHE A 39 -1.82 -6.46 -4.78
C PHE A 39 -2.82 -6.57 -3.64
N GLU A 40 -3.46 -7.74 -3.54
CA GLU A 40 -4.19 -8.18 -2.36
C GLU A 40 -3.44 -9.32 -1.67
N THR A 41 -3.47 -9.35 -0.35
CA THR A 41 -2.84 -10.40 0.46
C THR A 41 -3.86 -11.02 1.39
N ALA A 42 -3.77 -12.34 1.55
CA ALA A 42 -4.65 -13.08 2.45
C ALA A 42 -3.93 -14.29 3.05
N PHE A 43 -4.42 -14.77 4.18
CA PHE A 43 -4.00 -16.06 4.71
C PHE A 43 -5.01 -17.14 4.32
N GLU A 44 -4.51 -18.35 4.07
CA GLU A 44 -5.33 -19.54 3.82
C GLU A 44 -4.86 -20.67 4.73
N PHE A 45 -5.81 -21.37 5.35
CA PHE A 45 -5.55 -22.61 6.06
C PHE A 45 -6.03 -23.78 5.22
N ALA A 46 -5.10 -24.57 4.68
CA ALA A 46 -5.42 -25.80 3.95
C ALA A 46 -5.40 -26.99 4.91
N GLU A 47 -6.48 -27.76 5.00
CA GLU A 47 -6.52 -28.95 5.85
C GLU A 47 -5.52 -30.01 5.37
N ILE A 48 -4.79 -30.61 6.32
CA ILE A 48 -3.83 -31.69 6.09
C ILE A 48 -4.01 -32.77 7.18
N PRO A 49 -3.53 -34.00 6.98
CA PRO A 49 -3.59 -35.01 8.03
C PRO A 49 -2.94 -34.51 9.34
N GLY A 50 -3.75 -34.39 10.40
CA GLY A 50 -3.29 -33.98 11.73
C GLY A 50 -3.27 -32.46 11.98
N GLY A 51 -3.82 -31.63 11.09
CA GLY A 51 -3.96 -30.20 11.31
C GLY A 51 -4.24 -29.38 10.03
N TYR A 52 -3.61 -28.22 9.93
CA TYR A 52 -3.75 -27.28 8.82
C TYR A 52 -2.37 -26.82 8.35
N ARG A 53 -2.23 -26.47 7.08
CA ARG A 53 -1.10 -25.71 6.55
C ARG A 53 -1.51 -24.25 6.39
N LEU A 54 -0.74 -23.36 7.00
CA LEU A 54 -0.87 -21.92 6.79
C LEU A 54 -0.13 -21.54 5.50
N ASN A 55 -0.87 -20.98 4.56
CA ASN A 55 -0.36 -20.38 3.33
C ASN A 55 -0.57 -18.87 3.35
N ALA A 56 0.39 -18.14 2.81
CA ALA A 56 0.26 -16.74 2.47
C ALA A 56 -0.09 -16.61 0.98
N ILE A 57 -1.15 -15.89 0.70
CA ILE A 57 -1.67 -15.66 -0.64
C ILE A 57 -1.36 -14.22 -1.05
N VAL A 58 -0.89 -14.03 -2.27
CA VAL A 58 -0.79 -12.72 -2.91
C VAL A 58 -1.45 -12.78 -4.27
N ILE A 59 -2.37 -11.86 -4.53
CA ILE A 59 -3.08 -11.74 -5.80
C ILE A 59 -2.60 -10.46 -6.48
N ASP A 60 -2.07 -10.59 -7.69
CA ASP A 60 -1.81 -9.46 -8.58
C ASP A 60 -3.12 -9.07 -9.25
N LEU A 61 -3.63 -7.88 -8.95
CA LEU A 61 -4.94 -7.45 -9.45
C LEU A 61 -4.89 -7.00 -10.92
N ALA A 62 -3.72 -6.72 -11.47
CA ALA A 62 -3.59 -6.38 -12.88
C ALA A 62 -3.70 -7.62 -13.78
N THR A 63 -3.14 -8.75 -13.34
CA THR A 63 -3.11 -10.00 -14.12
C THR A 63 -4.11 -11.05 -13.63
N GLY A 64 -4.62 -10.92 -12.40
CA GLY A 64 -5.40 -11.94 -11.71
C GLY A 64 -4.55 -13.12 -11.22
N GLU A 65 -3.22 -13.04 -11.31
CA GLU A 65 -2.33 -14.12 -10.88
C GLU A 65 -2.35 -14.28 -9.36
N ARG A 66 -2.63 -15.50 -8.90
CA ARG A 66 -2.63 -15.86 -7.49
C ARG A 66 -1.39 -16.67 -7.13
N GLY A 67 -0.50 -16.09 -6.33
CA GLY A 67 0.63 -16.77 -5.70
C GLY A 67 0.25 -17.34 -4.33
N SER A 68 0.76 -18.53 -4.00
CA SER A 68 0.62 -19.15 -2.67
C SER A 68 1.99 -19.57 -2.15
N THR A 69 2.32 -19.14 -0.94
CA THR A 69 3.58 -19.46 -0.26
C THR A 69 3.30 -20.18 1.05
N PRO A 70 3.75 -21.43 1.23
CA PRO A 70 3.65 -22.12 2.51
C PRO A 70 4.46 -21.40 3.61
N ILE A 71 3.79 -21.13 4.73
CA ILE A 71 4.40 -20.49 5.91
C ILE A 71 4.76 -21.54 6.96
N GLY A 72 3.85 -22.46 7.27
CA GLY A 72 4.08 -23.52 8.25
C GLY A 72 2.86 -24.40 8.49
N ASP A 73 3.06 -25.47 9.27
CA ASP A 73 2.00 -26.42 9.62
C ASP A 73 1.50 -26.16 11.07
N CYS A 74 0.18 -26.14 11.22
CA CYS A 74 -0.57 -25.73 12.39
C CYS A 74 -1.39 -26.90 12.93
N ARG A 75 -1.19 -27.29 14.18
CA ARG A 75 -2.09 -28.20 14.88
C ARG A 75 -3.32 -27.47 15.44
N THR A 76 -3.16 -26.18 15.76
CA THR A 76 -4.24 -25.33 16.27
C THR A 76 -4.29 -24.02 15.50
N ILE A 77 -5.50 -23.53 15.24
CA ILE A 77 -5.77 -22.25 14.58
C ILE A 77 -6.79 -21.45 15.41
N ASN A 78 -6.73 -20.13 15.35
CA ASN A 78 -7.79 -19.27 15.90
C ASN A 78 -8.59 -18.65 14.73
N LEU A 79 -9.86 -19.01 14.61
CA LEU A 79 -10.76 -18.53 13.55
C LEU A 79 -11.42 -17.18 13.89
N ASP A 80 -11.32 -16.71 15.14
CA ASP A 80 -11.83 -15.39 15.54
C ASP A 80 -10.84 -14.26 15.15
N SER A 81 -9.64 -14.62 14.68
CA SER A 81 -8.60 -13.69 14.21
C SER A 81 -8.83 -13.11 12.81
N PHE A 82 -10.02 -13.29 12.22
CA PHE A 82 -10.35 -12.83 10.85
C PHE A 82 -11.11 -11.49 10.82
N ALA A 83 -11.04 -10.67 11.86
CA ALA A 83 -11.66 -9.34 11.84
C ALA A 83 -11.05 -8.47 10.72
N GLU A 84 -11.87 -7.76 9.96
CA GLU A 84 -11.44 -7.00 8.78
C GLU A 84 -10.80 -5.65 9.18
N ASP A 85 -9.47 -5.63 9.26
CA ASP A 85 -8.68 -4.43 9.48
C ASP A 85 -7.84 -4.12 8.25
N THR A 86 -7.60 -2.84 7.98
CA THR A 86 -6.93 -2.30 6.76
C THR A 86 -5.48 -2.78 6.59
N PHE A 87 -4.92 -3.45 7.61
CA PHE A 87 -3.69 -4.23 7.53
C PHE A 87 -3.85 -5.52 8.33
N GLY A 88 -4.29 -6.56 7.63
CA GLY A 88 -4.13 -7.98 7.96
C GLY A 88 -4.16 -8.30 9.45
N THR A 89 -5.36 -8.52 9.98
CA THR A 89 -5.52 -9.05 11.33
C THR A 89 -4.66 -10.30 11.47
N PRO A 90 -3.78 -10.34 12.48
CA PRO A 90 -2.84 -11.44 12.60
C PRO A 90 -3.59 -12.76 12.73
N VAL A 91 -3.19 -13.76 11.94
CA VAL A 91 -3.74 -15.11 12.09
C VAL A 91 -2.92 -15.88 13.13
N VAL A 92 -3.60 -16.57 14.02
CA VAL A 92 -2.92 -17.37 15.05
C VAL A 92 -2.82 -18.82 14.61
N CYS A 93 -1.59 -19.33 14.56
CA CYS A 93 -1.27 -20.73 14.29
C CYS A 93 -0.33 -21.24 15.39
N ASN A 94 -0.71 -22.30 16.11
CA ASN A 94 0.05 -22.84 17.24
C ASN A 94 0.44 -21.78 18.31
N GLY A 95 -0.42 -20.79 18.54
CA GLY A 95 -0.15 -19.68 19.48
C GLY A 95 0.81 -18.61 18.94
N ILE A 96 1.22 -18.70 17.67
CA ILE A 96 2.04 -17.71 16.98
C ILE A 96 1.14 -16.88 16.07
N ASN A 97 1.21 -15.56 16.22
CA ASN A 97 0.54 -14.57 15.39
C ASN A 97 1.37 -14.34 14.12
N TYR A 98 0.73 -14.47 12.96
CA TYR A 98 1.32 -14.19 11.66
C TYR A 98 0.62 -13.02 11.00
N SER A 99 1.39 -12.07 10.47
CA SER A 99 0.85 -10.89 9.78
C SER A 99 1.66 -10.57 8.54
N PHE A 100 1.02 -9.94 7.55
CA PHE A 100 1.72 -9.40 6.39
C PHE A 100 2.44 -8.09 6.76
N ASP A 101 3.58 -7.87 6.13
CA ASP A 101 4.27 -6.58 6.13
C ASP A 101 4.95 -6.35 4.78
N VAL A 102 5.32 -5.10 4.49
CA VAL A 102 6.10 -4.72 3.32
C VAL A 102 7.40 -4.05 3.76
N ARG A 103 8.52 -4.69 3.48
CA ARG A 103 9.86 -4.18 3.85
C ARG A 103 10.83 -4.39 2.70
N GLN A 104 11.67 -3.38 2.42
CA GLN A 104 12.76 -3.48 1.43
C GLN A 104 12.29 -3.98 0.05
N GLY A 105 11.12 -3.51 -0.40
CA GLY A 105 10.52 -3.92 -1.68
C GLY A 105 10.05 -5.38 -1.71
N GLN A 106 9.66 -5.93 -0.56
CA GLN A 106 9.19 -7.30 -0.44
C GLN A 106 7.93 -7.33 0.42
N ILE A 107 6.92 -8.08 -0.05
CA ILE A 107 5.82 -8.55 0.80
C ILE A 107 6.36 -9.75 1.59
N VAL A 108 6.29 -9.66 2.90
CA VAL A 108 6.75 -10.69 3.83
C VAL A 108 5.66 -11.07 4.80
N VAL A 109 5.80 -12.23 5.44
CA VAL A 109 5.03 -12.63 6.60
C VAL A 109 5.94 -12.66 7.82
N ASP A 110 5.57 -11.86 8.82
CA ASP A 110 6.21 -11.81 10.13
C ASP A 110 5.49 -12.74 11.11
N ALA A 111 6.20 -13.11 12.19
CA ALA A 111 5.67 -13.97 13.24
C ALA A 111 5.99 -13.42 14.64
N SER A 112 5.02 -13.51 15.57
CA SER A 112 5.14 -13.05 16.96
C SER A 112 4.35 -13.95 17.94
N PRO A 113 4.78 -14.20 19.19
CA PRO A 113 6.02 -13.80 19.82
C PRO A 113 7.13 -14.81 19.48
N GLY A 114 8.01 -14.46 18.54
CA GLY A 114 9.08 -15.36 18.13
C GLY A 114 10.11 -14.62 17.28
N ARG A 115 11.39 -14.98 17.42
CA ARG A 115 12.46 -14.51 16.53
C ARG A 115 12.52 -15.37 15.27
N VAL A 116 11.36 -15.64 14.66
CA VAL A 116 11.33 -16.33 13.36
C VAL A 116 11.68 -15.29 12.30
N ALA A 117 12.60 -15.63 11.41
CA ALA A 117 12.94 -14.73 10.31
C ALA A 117 11.70 -14.49 9.43
N PRO A 118 11.47 -13.25 8.97
CA PRO A 118 10.38 -12.94 8.06
C PRO A 118 10.40 -13.85 6.84
N LYS A 119 9.25 -14.40 6.47
CA LYS A 119 9.14 -15.26 5.28
C LYS A 119 8.84 -14.38 4.07
N LEU A 120 9.73 -14.38 3.07
CA LEU A 120 9.48 -13.73 1.79
C LEU A 120 8.31 -14.39 1.06
N VAL A 121 7.32 -13.58 0.65
CA VAL A 121 6.16 -14.02 -0.12
C VAL A 121 6.21 -13.51 -1.55
N ARG A 122 6.53 -12.22 -1.75
CA ARG A 122 6.65 -11.62 -3.09
C ARG A 122 7.67 -10.50 -3.11
N LYS A 123 8.47 -10.42 -4.19
CA LYS A 123 9.30 -9.25 -4.48
C LYS A 123 8.49 -8.23 -5.28
N LEU A 124 8.68 -6.96 -4.97
CA LEU A 124 8.04 -5.83 -5.63
C LEU A 124 9.07 -5.08 -6.46
N ASP A 125 8.66 -4.65 -7.64
CA ASP A 125 9.47 -3.78 -8.47
C ASP A 125 9.50 -2.36 -7.87
N PRO A 126 10.60 -1.61 -8.06
CA PRO A 126 10.67 -0.21 -7.63
C PRO A 126 9.59 0.64 -8.31
N GLY A 127 8.98 1.55 -7.56
CA GLY A 127 7.90 2.41 -8.04
C GLY A 127 6.72 2.49 -7.08
N HIS A 128 5.59 2.99 -7.56
CA HIS A 128 4.36 3.05 -6.77
C HIS A 128 3.63 1.71 -6.81
N ALA A 129 3.21 1.24 -5.64
CA ALA A 129 2.39 0.04 -5.50
C ALA A 129 1.25 0.28 -4.50
N LEU A 130 0.15 -0.44 -4.68
CA LEU A 130 -0.95 -0.55 -3.73
C LEU A 130 -0.95 -1.98 -3.18
N VAL A 131 -0.83 -2.14 -1.86
CA VAL A 131 -0.93 -3.46 -1.20
C VAL A 131 -2.08 -3.39 -0.20
N ASN A 132 -3.12 -4.21 -0.38
CA ASN A 132 -4.39 -4.15 0.34
C ASN A 132 -4.99 -2.73 0.37
N GLY A 133 -4.93 -2.04 -0.77
CA GLY A 133 -5.39 -0.66 -0.90
C GLY A 133 -4.47 0.39 -0.28
N THR A 134 -3.39 0.01 0.42
CA THR A 134 -2.45 0.98 0.98
C THR A 134 -1.41 1.41 -0.04
N PRO A 135 -1.28 2.73 -0.32
CA PRO A 135 -0.27 3.24 -1.25
C PRO A 135 1.13 3.20 -0.63
N LEU A 136 2.07 2.63 -1.37
CA LEU A 136 3.47 2.47 -0.98
C LEU A 136 4.39 2.98 -2.10
N LEU A 137 5.49 3.61 -1.71
CA LEU A 137 6.62 3.88 -2.60
C LEU A 137 7.70 2.83 -2.35
N ILE A 138 7.94 1.97 -3.35
CA ILE A 138 8.97 0.94 -3.31
C ILE A 138 10.26 1.55 -3.84
N GLU A 139 11.21 1.77 -2.95
CA GLU A 139 12.53 2.27 -3.31
C GLU A 139 13.42 1.16 -3.85
N THR A 140 14.38 1.53 -4.71
CA THR A 140 15.50 0.67 -5.08
C THR A 140 16.40 0.45 -3.86
N GLY A 141 16.06 -0.54 -3.05
CA GLY A 141 16.93 -0.99 -1.97
C GLY A 141 18.23 -1.56 -2.53
N ARG A 142 19.38 -1.01 -2.14
CA ARG A 142 20.67 -1.70 -2.26
C ARG A 142 20.58 -2.96 -1.40
N ALA A 143 20.47 -4.14 -2.02
CA ALA A 143 20.85 -5.37 -1.36
C ALA A 143 22.30 -5.20 -0.85
N LYS A 144 22.48 -5.29 0.46
CA LYS A 144 23.80 -5.28 1.07
C LYS A 144 24.32 -6.70 1.16
#